data_AF-A0A832G6N2-F1
#
_entry.id   AF-A0A832G6N2-F1
#
_cell.length_a   1.000
_cell.length_b   1.000
_cell.length_c   1.000
_cell.angle_alpha   90.00
_cell.angle_beta   90.00
_cell.angle_gamma   90.00
#
_symmetry.space_group_name_H-M   'P 1'
#
loop_
_entity.id
_entity.type
_entity.pdbx_description
1 polymer ?
#
loop_
_entity_poly.entity_id
_entity_poly.type
_entity_poly.pdbx_seq_one_letter_code
_entity_poly.pdbx_strand_id
1 'polypeptide(L)'
;MEIKKSVSDKPSFDALSDIEKIKYRGKILNISEELMKDEKVVTKLTGYSFNKIREYTKHHSINGKEAEDFVQDAILRTAEGDRHFKGDTKEDLLSHFYIIISSLIFCELKKIKIKLEVQDESGIRPIYPDKFISIDEMIDNLTNDDDDDKPGFELASRDSSLLDQIIFQEELNKIENYIYSVIEKNEDIIALYLYESKLNGVKNPHKHVAKQLNVSIEEVRNAEKRLKRIINKAKRLHNGG
;
A
#
# COMPACT_ATOMS: atom_id res chain seq x y z
N MET A 1 17.30 41.85 -10.38
CA MET A 1 16.11 41.02 -10.65
C MET A 1 16.64 39.70 -11.19
N GLU A 2 16.84 38.72 -10.31
CA GLU A 2 17.43 37.44 -10.69
C GLU A 2 16.37 36.58 -11.39
N ILE A 3 16.65 36.20 -12.63
CA ILE A 3 15.80 35.32 -13.43
C ILE A 3 15.91 33.93 -12.83
N LYS A 4 14.84 33.48 -12.15
CA LYS A 4 14.67 32.07 -11.78
C LYS A 4 14.60 31.24 -13.07
N LYS A 5 15.65 30.46 -13.36
CA LYS A 5 15.57 29.39 -14.37
C LYS A 5 14.51 28.39 -13.93
N SER A 6 13.45 28.27 -14.73
CA SER A 6 12.38 27.29 -14.56
C SER A 6 12.90 25.87 -14.75
N VAL A 7 12.37 24.96 -13.96
CA VAL A 7 12.66 23.54 -13.97
C VAL A 7 12.16 22.89 -15.28
N SER A 8 13.03 22.04 -15.84
CA SER A 8 12.83 21.01 -16.88
C SER A 8 12.72 21.40 -18.36
N ASP A 9 13.86 21.60 -19.01
CA ASP A 9 14.04 21.58 -20.48
C ASP A 9 14.11 20.13 -21.05
N LYS A 10 13.21 19.23 -20.64
CA LYS A 10 13.07 17.92 -21.30
C LYS A 10 11.64 17.78 -21.84
N PRO A 11 11.46 17.44 -23.13
CA PRO A 11 10.14 17.28 -23.72
C PRO A 11 9.36 16.19 -22.97
N SER A 12 8.07 16.45 -22.71
CA SER A 12 7.12 15.40 -22.32
C SER A 12 7.08 14.32 -23.41
N PHE A 13 6.65 13.10 -23.08
CA PHE A 13 6.52 12.02 -24.06
C PHE A 13 5.76 12.45 -25.32
N ASP A 14 4.75 13.31 -25.16
CA ASP A 14 3.96 13.86 -26.25
C ASP A 14 4.76 14.71 -27.25
N ALA A 15 5.81 15.39 -26.76
CA ALA A 15 6.68 16.25 -27.54
C ALA A 15 7.79 15.48 -28.30
N LEU A 16 7.86 14.16 -28.17
CA LEU A 16 8.73 13.31 -28.99
C LEU A 16 8.16 13.12 -30.41
N SER A 17 9.04 12.99 -31.40
CA SER A 17 8.65 12.57 -32.75
C SER A 17 8.13 11.13 -32.77
N ASP A 18 7.37 10.76 -33.80
CA ASP A 18 6.82 9.40 -33.93
C ASP A 18 7.92 8.32 -33.95
N ILE A 19 9.05 8.62 -34.59
CA ILE A 19 10.22 7.72 -34.63
C ILE A 19 10.81 7.52 -33.23
N GLU A 20 10.90 8.58 -32.42
CA GLU A 20 11.39 8.51 -31.04
C GLU A 20 10.40 7.76 -30.13
N LYS A 21 9.09 7.94 -30.32
CA LYS A 21 8.05 7.19 -29.61
C LYS A 21 8.12 5.69 -29.92
N ILE A 22 8.36 5.32 -31.19
CA ILE A 22 8.57 3.92 -31.60
C ILE A 22 9.83 3.34 -30.95
N LYS A 23 10.95 4.07 -30.98
CA LYS A 23 12.20 3.63 -30.33
C LYS A 23 12.03 3.46 -28.82
N TYR A 24 11.34 4.39 -28.17
CA TYR A 24 11.00 4.30 -26.76
C TYR A 24 10.17 3.05 -26.46
N ARG A 25 9.08 2.82 -27.21
CA ARG A 25 8.24 1.61 -27.06
C ARG A 25 9.05 0.33 -27.19
N GLY A 26 9.88 0.23 -28.24
CA GLY A 26 10.76 -0.91 -28.45
C GLY A 26 11.73 -1.14 -27.30
N LYS A 27 12.32 -0.07 -26.75
CA LYS A 27 13.19 -0.15 -25.56
C LYS A 27 12.44 -0.74 -24.36
N ILE A 28 11.26 -0.20 -24.03
CA ILE A 28 10.49 -0.66 -22.86
C ILE A 28 10.10 -2.14 -23.02
N LEU A 29 9.57 -2.51 -24.19
CA LEU A 29 9.11 -3.88 -24.44
C LEU A 29 10.27 -4.87 -24.40
N ASN A 30 11.44 -4.54 -24.95
CA ASN A 30 12.61 -5.42 -24.90
C ASN A 30 13.09 -5.65 -23.47
N ILE A 31 13.23 -4.59 -22.65
CA ILE A 31 13.64 -4.73 -21.25
C ILE A 31 12.58 -5.52 -20.47
N SER A 32 11.30 -5.27 -20.74
CA SER A 32 10.18 -5.97 -20.10
C SER A 32 10.17 -7.46 -20.46
N GLU A 33 10.40 -7.82 -21.72
CA GLU A 33 10.49 -9.23 -22.14
C GLU A 33 11.63 -9.96 -21.43
N GLU A 34 12.78 -9.30 -21.25
CA GLU A 34 13.89 -9.86 -20.49
C GLU A 34 13.56 -10.03 -19.00
N LEU A 35 12.83 -9.10 -18.40
CA LEU A 35 12.34 -9.22 -17.02
C LEU A 35 11.33 -10.37 -16.87
N MET A 36 10.40 -10.50 -17.82
CA MET A 36 9.33 -11.50 -17.76
C MET A 36 9.80 -12.92 -18.07
N LYS A 37 11.03 -13.10 -18.58
CA LYS A 37 11.70 -14.41 -18.71
C LYS A 37 12.25 -14.92 -17.37
N ASP A 38 12.47 -14.04 -16.39
CA ASP A 38 12.90 -14.45 -15.05
C ASP A 38 11.69 -14.75 -14.17
N GLU A 39 11.43 -16.05 -13.95
CA GLU A 39 10.33 -16.55 -13.12
C GLU A 39 10.33 -15.93 -11.72
N LYS A 40 11.50 -15.61 -11.15
CA LYS A 40 11.58 -14.96 -9.84
C LYS A 40 11.08 -13.53 -9.90
N VAL A 41 11.39 -12.79 -10.96
CA VAL A 41 10.91 -11.41 -11.16
C VAL A 41 9.40 -11.41 -11.38
N VAL A 42 8.88 -12.31 -12.22
CA VAL A 42 7.44 -12.45 -12.45
C VAL A 42 6.72 -12.77 -11.14
N THR A 43 7.20 -13.76 -10.40
CA THR A 43 6.62 -14.15 -9.10
C THR A 43 6.64 -12.98 -8.11
N LYS A 44 7.72 -12.20 -8.08
CA LYS A 44 7.84 -11.01 -7.22
C LYS A 44 6.86 -9.90 -7.61
N LEU A 45 6.72 -9.60 -8.90
CA LEU A 45 5.81 -8.56 -9.38
C LEU A 45 4.35 -8.95 -9.16
N THR A 46 3.98 -10.19 -9.45
CA THR A 46 2.63 -10.71 -9.20
C THR A 46 2.33 -10.75 -7.70
N GLY A 47 3.26 -11.25 -6.89
CA GLY A 47 3.12 -11.27 -5.42
C GLY A 47 3.02 -9.87 -4.81
N TYR A 48 3.80 -8.91 -5.30
CA TYR A 48 3.68 -7.50 -4.90
C TYR A 48 2.32 -6.93 -5.25
N SER A 49 1.86 -7.13 -6.49
CA SER A 49 0.56 -6.65 -6.97
C SER A 49 -0.57 -7.21 -6.10
N PHE A 50 -0.53 -8.51 -5.82
CA PHE A 50 -1.47 -9.19 -4.96
C PHE A 50 -1.51 -8.62 -3.53
N ASN A 51 -0.34 -8.42 -2.92
CA ASN A 51 -0.24 -7.83 -1.58
C ASN A 51 -0.76 -6.39 -1.56
N LYS A 52 -0.53 -5.61 -2.62
CA LYS A 52 -1.06 -4.25 -2.73
C LYS A 52 -2.56 -4.19 -2.89
N ILE A 53 -3.16 -5.13 -3.65
CA ILE A 53 -4.62 -5.25 -3.71
C ILE A 53 -5.17 -5.55 -2.31
N ARG A 54 -4.58 -6.53 -1.58
CA ARG A 54 -4.95 -6.85 -0.20
C ARG A 54 -4.86 -5.65 0.74
N GLU A 55 -3.77 -4.89 0.65
CA GLU A 55 -3.57 -3.70 1.48
C GLU A 55 -4.68 -2.66 1.25
N TYR A 56 -5.08 -2.46 -0.01
CA TYR A 56 -6.10 -1.47 -0.35
C TYR A 56 -7.53 -1.92 -0.06
N THR A 57 -7.87 -3.20 -0.28
CA THR A 57 -9.24 -3.71 -0.05
C THR A 57 -9.46 -4.18 1.38
N LYS A 58 -8.40 -4.51 2.13
CA LYS A 58 -8.49 -5.18 3.46
C LYS A 58 -9.25 -6.51 3.43
N HIS A 59 -9.30 -7.16 2.27
CA HIS A 59 -9.93 -8.47 2.09
C HIS A 59 -8.88 -9.51 1.68
N HIS A 60 -9.04 -10.74 2.19
CA HIS A 60 -8.09 -11.83 1.96
C HIS A 60 -8.35 -12.62 0.66
N SER A 61 -9.57 -12.56 0.14
CA SER A 61 -9.99 -13.19 -1.10
C SER A 61 -9.88 -12.22 -2.27
N ILE A 62 -8.81 -12.36 -3.05
CA ILE A 62 -8.58 -11.66 -4.31
C ILE A 62 -8.24 -12.73 -5.35
N ASN A 63 -8.79 -12.62 -6.55
CA ASN A 63 -8.46 -13.53 -7.63
C ASN A 63 -7.03 -13.24 -8.13
N GLY A 64 -6.13 -14.24 -8.06
CA GLY A 64 -4.73 -14.08 -8.45
C GLY A 64 -4.52 -13.62 -9.91
N LYS A 65 -5.51 -13.85 -10.80
CA LYS A 65 -5.47 -13.37 -12.19
C LYS A 65 -5.40 -11.84 -12.31
N GLU A 66 -6.03 -11.12 -11.39
CA GLU A 66 -6.05 -9.66 -11.41
C GLU A 66 -4.67 -9.07 -11.08
N ALA A 67 -3.89 -9.76 -10.26
CA ALA A 67 -2.52 -9.34 -9.94
C ALA A 67 -1.61 -9.43 -11.17
N GLU A 68 -1.77 -10.45 -12.02
CA GLU A 68 -1.04 -10.58 -13.29
C GLU A 68 -1.48 -9.50 -14.29
N ASP A 69 -2.77 -9.19 -14.34
CA ASP A 69 -3.32 -8.14 -15.21
C ASP A 69 -2.70 -6.77 -14.90
N PHE A 70 -2.47 -6.43 -13.63
CA PHE A 70 -1.81 -5.17 -13.26
C PHE A 70 -0.35 -5.12 -13.66
N VAL A 71 0.37 -6.25 -13.68
CA VAL A 71 1.74 -6.31 -14.18
C VAL A 71 1.75 -6.07 -15.70
N GLN A 72 0.83 -6.70 -16.44
CA GLN A 72 0.70 -6.50 -17.88
C GLN A 72 0.30 -5.06 -18.23
N ASP A 73 -0.66 -4.48 -17.50
CA ASP A 73 -1.11 -3.10 -17.70
C ASP A 73 0.01 -2.09 -17.35
N ALA A 74 0.85 -2.38 -16.34
CA ALA A 74 2.02 -1.54 -16.04
C ALA A 74 3.03 -1.53 -17.19
N ILE A 75 3.29 -2.67 -17.83
CA ILE A 75 4.17 -2.76 -19.01
C ILE A 75 3.58 -1.94 -20.16
N LEU A 76 2.29 -2.14 -20.47
CA LEU A 76 1.61 -1.45 -21.57
C LEU A 76 1.60 0.07 -21.37
N ARG A 77 1.18 0.56 -20.20
CA ARG A 77 1.13 1.99 -19.87
C ARG A 77 2.51 2.65 -19.89
N THR A 78 3.54 1.90 -19.51
CA THR A 78 4.92 2.40 -19.58
C THR A 78 5.39 2.50 -21.02
N ALA A 79 5.10 1.50 -21.85
CA ALA A 79 5.47 1.49 -23.27
C ALA A 79 4.71 2.54 -24.07
N GLU A 80 3.42 2.72 -23.80
CA GLU A 80 2.56 3.72 -24.47
C GLU A 80 2.98 5.15 -24.16
N GLY A 81 3.66 5.37 -23.04
CA GLY A 81 4.15 6.67 -22.59
C GLY A 81 3.27 7.36 -21.55
N ASP A 82 2.09 6.79 -21.24
CA ASP A 82 1.18 7.24 -20.18
C ASP A 82 1.86 7.32 -18.81
N ARG A 83 2.81 6.42 -18.57
CA ARG A 83 3.67 6.38 -17.37
C ARG A 83 5.13 6.46 -17.77
N HIS A 84 5.52 7.61 -18.32
CA HIS A 84 6.83 7.83 -18.92
C HIS A 84 8.00 7.41 -18.03
N PHE A 85 8.83 6.51 -18.53
CA PHE A 85 10.01 5.97 -17.88
C PHE A 85 11.28 6.68 -18.36
N LYS A 86 12.16 7.05 -17.43
CA LYS A 86 13.40 7.79 -17.72
C LYS A 86 14.68 7.00 -17.47
N GLY A 87 14.58 5.80 -16.91
CA GLY A 87 15.73 4.95 -16.62
C GLY A 87 16.24 4.22 -17.86
N ASP A 88 17.33 3.49 -17.69
CA ASP A 88 17.99 2.74 -18.77
C ASP A 88 18.20 1.26 -18.44
N THR A 89 18.07 0.88 -17.17
CA THR A 89 18.37 -0.47 -16.68
C THR A 89 17.12 -1.30 -16.40
N LYS A 90 17.33 -2.61 -16.22
CA LYS A 90 16.29 -3.55 -15.78
C LYS A 90 15.79 -3.20 -14.39
N GLU A 91 16.72 -2.84 -13.51
CA GLU A 91 16.49 -2.47 -12.13
C GLU A 91 15.65 -1.18 -12.05
N ASP A 92 15.98 -0.18 -12.86
CA ASP A 92 15.21 1.06 -12.95
C ASP A 92 13.76 0.76 -13.40
N LEU A 93 13.59 -0.10 -14.41
CA LEU A 93 12.27 -0.43 -14.93
C LEU A 93 11.46 -1.26 -13.92
N LEU A 94 12.11 -2.16 -13.19
CA LEU A 94 11.48 -2.93 -12.11
C LEU A 94 11.01 -2.01 -10.98
N SER A 95 11.85 -1.08 -10.53
CA SER A 95 11.46 -0.06 -9.55
C SER A 95 10.30 0.81 -10.05
N HIS A 96 10.30 1.16 -11.33
CA HIS A 96 9.22 1.91 -11.97
C HIS A 96 7.90 1.12 -11.96
N PHE A 97 7.93 -0.18 -12.22
CA PHE A 97 6.73 -1.04 -12.13
C PHE A 97 6.15 -1.11 -10.73
N TYR A 98 6.97 -1.21 -9.68
CA TYR A 98 6.47 -1.20 -8.30
C TYR A 98 5.67 0.08 -7.98
N ILE A 99 6.07 1.22 -8.54
CA ILE A 99 5.36 2.50 -8.38
C ILE A 99 4.06 2.51 -9.19
N ILE A 100 4.12 2.11 -10.47
CA ILE A 100 2.96 2.17 -11.38
C ILE A 100 1.86 1.21 -10.93
N ILE A 101 2.21 -0.04 -10.62
CA ILE A 101 1.25 -1.08 -10.24
C ILE A 101 0.37 -0.60 -9.08
N SER A 102 0.99 -0.04 -8.04
CA SER A 102 0.25 0.53 -6.90
C SER A 102 -0.72 1.64 -7.33
N SER A 103 -0.31 2.51 -8.25
CA SER A 103 -1.19 3.56 -8.77
C SER A 103 -2.32 2.99 -9.65
N LEU A 104 -2.06 1.96 -10.45
CA LEU A 104 -3.07 1.34 -11.32
C LEU A 104 -4.15 0.66 -10.50
N ILE A 105 -3.76 -0.12 -9.48
CA ILE A 105 -4.70 -0.76 -8.54
C ILE A 105 -5.59 0.30 -7.88
N PHE A 106 -4.99 1.37 -7.36
CA PHE A 106 -5.74 2.45 -6.71
C PHE A 106 -6.70 3.17 -7.67
N CYS A 107 -6.28 3.41 -8.91
CA CYS A 107 -7.14 3.99 -9.94
C CYS A 107 -8.31 3.06 -10.27
N GLU A 108 -8.09 1.75 -10.32
CA GLU A 108 -9.12 0.77 -10.62
C GLU A 108 -10.16 0.65 -9.51
N LEU A 109 -9.72 0.67 -8.25
CA LEU A 109 -10.61 0.73 -7.08
C LEU A 109 -11.52 1.96 -7.10
N LYS A 110 -11.00 3.12 -7.52
CA LYS A 110 -11.80 4.35 -7.61
C LYS A 110 -12.87 4.33 -8.70
N LYS A 111 -12.77 3.44 -9.69
CA LYS A 111 -13.77 3.35 -10.77
C LYS A 111 -15.07 2.68 -10.32
N ILE A 112 -15.09 2.08 -9.13
CA ILE A 112 -16.23 1.33 -8.64
C ILE A 112 -17.33 2.28 -8.17
N LYS A 113 -18.50 2.12 -8.78
CA LYS A 113 -19.76 2.81 -8.44
C LYS A 113 -20.90 1.82 -8.17
N ILE A 114 -20.59 0.56 -7.85
CA ILE A 114 -21.62 -0.45 -7.63
C ILE A 114 -22.29 -0.10 -6.30
N LYS A 115 -23.54 0.36 -6.37
CA LYS A 115 -24.40 0.58 -5.20
C LYS A 115 -25.22 -0.69 -5.03
N LEU A 116 -24.84 -1.53 -4.06
CA LEU A 116 -25.68 -2.65 -3.63
C LEU A 116 -26.58 -2.17 -2.50
N GLU A 117 -27.80 -2.69 -2.43
CA GLU A 117 -28.75 -2.38 -1.36
C GLU A 117 -28.92 -3.64 -0.51
N VAL A 118 -28.57 -3.53 0.77
CA VAL A 118 -28.71 -4.62 1.75
C VAL A 118 -29.83 -4.26 2.71
N GLN A 119 -30.69 -5.22 2.99
CA GLN A 119 -31.77 -5.09 3.97
C GLN A 119 -31.31 -5.71 5.30
N ASP A 120 -31.25 -4.89 6.34
CA ASP A 120 -31.00 -5.33 7.72
C ASP A 120 -32.12 -4.86 8.66
N GLU A 121 -31.97 -5.12 9.96
CA GLU A 121 -32.93 -4.74 11.01
C GLU A 121 -33.20 -3.23 11.07
N SER A 122 -32.30 -2.40 10.53
CA SER A 122 -32.41 -0.94 10.46
C SER A 122 -33.01 -0.43 9.13
N GLY A 123 -33.33 -1.33 8.20
CA GLY A 123 -33.92 -1.01 6.90
C GLY A 123 -32.98 -1.28 5.72
N ILE A 124 -33.28 -0.69 4.57
CA ILE A 124 -32.47 -0.84 3.35
C ILE A 124 -31.36 0.20 3.36
N ARG A 125 -30.09 -0.24 3.38
CA ARG A 125 -28.93 0.65 3.30
C ARG A 125 -28.04 0.33 2.09
N PRO A 126 -27.45 1.36 1.46
CA PRO A 126 -26.48 1.16 0.39
C PRO A 126 -25.12 0.72 0.93
N ILE A 127 -24.52 -0.26 0.26
CA ILE A 127 -23.13 -0.71 0.44
C ILE A 127 -22.39 -0.62 -0.91
N TYR A 128 -21.11 -0.32 -0.83
CA TYR A 128 -20.22 -0.17 -1.99
C TYR A 128 -19.14 -1.24 -1.90
N PRO A 129 -19.31 -2.41 -2.55
CA PRO A 129 -18.31 -3.46 -2.54
C PRO A 129 -17.06 -3.03 -3.32
N ASP A 130 -15.88 -3.48 -2.89
CA ASP A 130 -14.70 -3.40 -3.74
C ASP A 130 -14.81 -4.42 -4.89
N LYS A 131 -14.32 -4.06 -6.08
CA LYS A 131 -14.43 -4.82 -7.35
C LYS A 131 -13.85 -6.23 -7.25
N PHE A 132 -12.88 -6.37 -6.35
CA PHE A 132 -12.08 -7.57 -6.18
C PHE A 132 -12.67 -8.55 -5.16
N ILE A 133 -13.82 -8.21 -4.56
CA ILE A 133 -14.55 -9.09 -3.62
C ILE A 133 -15.64 -9.81 -4.40
N SER A 134 -15.73 -11.14 -4.26
CA SER A 134 -16.90 -11.86 -4.74
C SER A 134 -18.13 -11.51 -3.88
N ILE A 135 -19.28 -11.24 -4.51
CA ILE A 135 -20.51 -10.85 -3.79
C ILE A 135 -20.86 -11.89 -2.71
N ASP A 136 -20.61 -13.17 -2.99
CA ASP A 136 -20.88 -14.28 -2.07
C ASP A 136 -19.99 -14.22 -0.81
N GLU A 137 -18.69 -13.91 -0.92
CA GLU A 137 -17.81 -13.73 0.24
C GLU A 137 -18.17 -12.51 1.09
N MET A 138 -18.73 -11.47 0.47
CA MET A 138 -19.16 -10.27 1.20
C MET A 138 -20.43 -10.54 2.02
N ILE A 139 -21.36 -11.35 1.50
CA ILE A 139 -22.57 -11.78 2.21
C ILE A 139 -22.20 -12.73 3.37
N ASP A 140 -21.22 -13.62 3.16
CA ASP A 140 -20.74 -14.54 4.20
C ASP A 140 -20.03 -13.83 5.36
N ASN A 141 -19.29 -12.75 5.09
CA ASN A 141 -18.63 -11.93 6.12
C ASN A 141 -19.58 -10.94 6.82
N LEU A 142 -20.77 -10.68 6.25
CA LEU A 142 -21.81 -9.86 6.87
C LEU A 142 -22.73 -10.68 7.79
N THR A 143 -22.77 -12.01 7.62
CA THR A 143 -23.66 -12.91 8.38
C THR A 143 -22.94 -13.73 9.46
N ASN A 144 -21.61 -13.85 9.43
CA ASN A 144 -20.84 -14.59 10.42
C ASN A 144 -19.81 -13.67 11.11
N ASP A 145 -20.04 -13.39 12.40
CA ASP A 145 -19.16 -12.60 13.29
C ASP A 145 -17.97 -13.43 13.86
N ASP A 146 -17.73 -14.65 13.37
CA ASP A 146 -16.65 -15.54 13.83
C ASP A 146 -15.48 -15.56 12.83
N ASP A 147 -14.58 -14.61 13.00
CA ASP A 147 -13.46 -14.27 12.11
C ASP A 147 -12.19 -15.12 12.36
N ASP A 148 -12.30 -16.40 12.76
CA ASP A 148 -11.14 -17.22 13.16
C ASP A 148 -10.84 -18.47 12.30
N ASP A 149 -11.71 -18.93 11.40
CA ASP A 149 -11.47 -20.24 10.73
C ASP A 149 -11.88 -20.29 9.25
N LYS A 150 -11.30 -19.43 8.39
CA LYS A 150 -11.28 -19.71 6.93
C LYS A 150 -9.87 -20.10 6.48
N PRO A 151 -9.68 -21.26 5.81
CA PRO A 151 -8.37 -21.71 5.37
C PRO A 151 -7.87 -20.76 4.27
N GLY A 152 -6.94 -19.88 4.65
CA GLY A 152 -6.15 -19.11 3.71
C GLY A 152 -5.27 -20.05 2.89
N PHE A 153 -5.18 -19.80 1.59
CA PHE A 153 -4.22 -20.45 0.71
C PHE A 153 -2.80 -20.26 1.30
N GLU A 154 -2.19 -21.34 1.79
CA GLU A 154 -0.80 -21.34 2.27
C GLU A 154 0.13 -21.10 1.08
N LEU A 155 0.60 -19.86 0.93
CA LEU A 155 1.82 -19.60 0.18
C LEU A 155 2.94 -20.30 0.95
N ALA A 156 3.46 -21.38 0.37
CA ALA A 156 4.62 -22.09 0.90
C ALA A 156 5.69 -21.07 1.31
N SER A 157 5.95 -21.01 2.60
CA SER A 157 6.94 -20.17 3.24
C SER A 157 8.30 -20.38 2.56
N ARG A 158 8.75 -19.39 1.78
CA ARG A 158 10.11 -19.38 1.22
C ARG A 158 10.75 -18.01 1.36
N ASP A 159 11.68 -17.98 2.30
CA ASP A 159 12.86 -17.11 2.43
C ASP A 159 12.74 -15.71 1.81
N SER A 160 12.30 -14.76 2.64
CA SER A 160 12.56 -13.34 2.42
C SER A 160 14.08 -13.11 2.41
N SER A 161 14.59 -12.43 1.37
CA SER A 161 16.01 -12.11 1.31
C SER A 161 16.37 -11.14 2.44
N LEU A 162 17.59 -11.23 2.97
CA LEU A 162 18.10 -10.32 4.01
C LEU A 162 17.90 -8.84 3.62
N LEU A 163 17.98 -8.53 2.33
CA LEU A 163 17.78 -7.19 1.79
C LEU A 163 16.32 -6.71 1.88
N ASP A 164 15.35 -7.60 1.65
CA ASP A 164 13.91 -7.28 1.80
C ASP A 164 13.54 -7.05 3.26
N GLN A 165 14.17 -7.82 4.17
CA GLN A 165 14.05 -7.59 5.62
C GLN A 165 14.70 -6.26 6.02
N ILE A 166 15.86 -5.91 5.45
CA ILE A 166 16.55 -4.64 5.73
C ILE A 166 15.70 -3.46 5.22
N ILE A 167 15.16 -3.52 4.00
CA ILE A 167 14.32 -2.43 3.45
C ILE A 167 13.04 -2.27 4.26
N PHE A 168 12.34 -3.37 4.55
CA PHE A 168 11.15 -3.34 5.39
C PHE A 168 11.46 -2.81 6.81
N GLN A 169 12.58 -3.21 7.39
CA GLN A 169 13.03 -2.72 8.70
C GLN A 169 13.38 -1.23 8.65
N GLU A 170 14.04 -0.74 7.58
CA GLU A 170 14.32 0.68 7.39
C GLU A 170 13.04 1.51 7.21
N GLU A 171 12.03 0.98 6.52
CA GLU A 171 10.72 1.61 6.36
C GLU A 171 9.96 1.68 7.68
N LEU A 172 9.94 0.58 8.44
CA LEU A 172 9.39 0.57 9.80
C LEU A 172 10.13 1.56 10.70
N ASN A 173 11.46 1.61 10.65
CA ASN A 173 12.27 2.55 11.43
C ASN A 173 11.94 4.02 11.06
N LYS A 174 11.68 4.34 9.79
CA LYS A 174 11.27 5.69 9.36
C LYS A 174 9.89 6.07 9.92
N ILE A 175 8.94 5.13 9.92
CA ILE A 175 7.61 5.33 10.50
C ILE A 175 7.70 5.51 12.02
N GLU A 176 8.48 4.66 12.70
CA GLU A 176 8.71 4.74 14.14
C GLU A 176 9.38 6.07 14.52
N ASN A 177 10.45 6.47 13.83
CA ASN A 177 11.13 7.75 14.06
C ASN A 177 10.18 8.94 13.90
N TYR A 178 9.28 8.90 12.91
CA TYR A 178 8.26 9.94 12.76
C TYR A 178 7.28 9.93 13.94
N ILE A 179 6.81 8.77 14.39
CA ILE A 179 5.91 8.66 15.54
C ILE A 179 6.57 9.23 16.80
N TYR A 180 7.81 8.82 17.11
CA TYR A 180 8.56 9.32 18.26
C TYR A 180 8.79 10.83 18.18
N SER A 181 9.25 11.37 17.04
CA SER A 181 9.50 12.81 16.89
C SER A 181 8.24 13.67 17.09
N VAL A 182 7.06 13.18 16.67
CA VAL A 182 5.79 13.88 16.87
C VAL A 182 5.32 13.78 18.31
N ILE A 183 5.52 12.64 18.98
CA ILE A 183 5.19 12.49 20.40
C ILE A 183 6.07 13.40 21.25
N GLU A 184 7.37 13.42 20.99
CA GLU A 184 8.36 14.26 21.68
C GLU A 184 8.07 15.74 21.49
N LYS A 185 7.82 16.18 20.25
CA LYS A 185 7.44 17.57 19.94
C LYS A 185 6.17 18.04 20.67
N ASN A 186 5.25 17.13 20.94
CA ASN A 186 4.00 17.43 21.64
C ASN A 186 4.07 17.19 23.16
N GLU A 187 5.24 16.76 23.67
CA GLU A 187 5.46 16.40 25.08
C GLU A 187 4.43 15.38 25.62
N ASP A 188 3.93 14.49 24.75
CA ASP A 188 2.83 13.56 25.07
C ASP A 188 3.33 12.26 25.72
N ILE A 189 3.81 12.37 26.97
CA ILE A 189 4.40 11.28 27.74
C ILE A 189 3.45 10.07 27.88
N ILE A 190 2.14 10.31 27.99
CA ILE A 190 1.15 9.21 28.08
C ILE A 190 1.08 8.43 26.77
N ALA A 191 1.14 9.12 25.62
CA ALA A 191 1.15 8.46 24.31
C ALA A 191 2.44 7.66 24.08
N LEU A 192 3.59 8.16 24.55
CA LEU A 192 4.87 7.45 24.49
C LEU A 192 4.82 6.11 25.22
N TYR A 193 4.48 6.14 26.52
CA TYR A 193 4.41 4.94 27.34
C TYR A 193 3.36 3.94 26.83
N LEU A 194 2.24 4.44 26.28
CA LEU A 194 1.22 3.59 25.67
C LEU A 194 1.68 2.95 24.37
N TYR A 195 2.49 3.64 23.57
CA TYR A 195 3.07 3.11 22.35
C TYR A 195 4.09 2.00 22.66
N GLU A 196 5.03 2.26 23.56
CA GLU A 196 6.05 1.28 23.99
C GLU A 196 5.43 0.05 24.65
N SER A 197 4.42 0.24 25.51
CA SER A 197 3.71 -0.89 26.13
C SER A 197 3.02 -1.81 25.12
N LYS A 198 2.54 -1.25 24.00
CA LYS A 198 1.95 -2.03 22.91
C LYS A 198 3.03 -2.78 22.10
N LEU A 199 4.16 -2.14 21.82
CA LEU A 199 5.30 -2.78 21.14
C LEU A 199 5.85 -3.95 21.98
N ASN A 200 5.91 -3.79 23.29
CA ASN A 200 6.39 -4.80 24.23
C ASN A 200 5.35 -5.92 24.53
N GLY A 201 4.20 -5.92 23.85
CA GLY A 201 3.21 -7.00 23.97
C GLY A 201 2.51 -7.08 25.33
N VAL A 202 2.43 -5.97 26.08
CA VAL A 202 1.76 -5.95 27.39
C VAL A 202 0.27 -6.28 27.22
N LYS A 203 -0.24 -7.32 27.90
CA LYS A 203 -1.64 -7.78 27.77
C LYS A 203 -2.71 -6.71 28.02
N ASN A 204 -2.42 -5.69 28.85
CA ASN A 204 -3.35 -4.59 29.15
C ASN A 204 -2.62 -3.24 29.19
N PRO A 205 -2.26 -2.66 28.03
CA PRO A 205 -1.42 -1.47 27.95
C PRO A 205 -2.06 -0.26 28.66
N HIS A 206 -3.37 -0.07 28.52
CA HIS A 206 -4.05 1.08 29.13
C HIS A 206 -4.02 1.05 30.66
N LYS A 207 -4.26 -0.12 31.26
CA LYS A 207 -4.20 -0.28 32.72
C LYS A 207 -2.76 -0.20 33.23
N HIS A 208 -1.82 -0.73 32.46
CA HIS A 208 -0.39 -0.68 32.76
C HIS A 208 0.11 0.78 32.82
N VAL A 209 -0.15 1.57 31.77
CA VAL A 209 0.26 2.97 31.69
C VAL A 209 -0.45 3.84 32.71
N ALA A 210 -1.76 3.64 32.91
CA ALA A 210 -2.52 4.37 33.94
C ALA A 210 -1.90 4.18 35.34
N LYS A 211 -1.50 2.93 35.65
CA LYS A 211 -0.83 2.60 36.91
C LYS A 211 0.60 3.15 36.98
N GLN A 212 1.37 3.06 35.89
CA GLN A 212 2.77 3.44 35.87
C GLN A 212 2.99 4.96 35.93
N LEU A 213 2.11 5.73 35.27
CA LEU A 213 2.16 7.20 35.28
C LEU A 213 1.26 7.83 36.35
N ASN A 214 0.52 7.01 37.11
CA ASN A 214 -0.46 7.45 38.09
C ASN A 214 -1.49 8.45 37.51
N VAL A 215 -2.02 8.11 36.35
CA VAL A 215 -3.03 8.90 35.61
C VAL A 215 -4.33 8.13 35.46
N SER A 216 -5.42 8.83 35.14
CA SER A 216 -6.70 8.16 34.93
C SER A 216 -6.68 7.30 33.66
N ILE A 217 -7.40 6.17 33.66
CA ILE A 217 -7.59 5.34 32.46
C ILE A 217 -8.22 6.15 31.31
N GLU A 218 -9.02 7.17 31.64
CA GLU A 218 -9.66 8.05 30.67
C GLU A 218 -8.67 8.94 29.93
N GLU A 219 -7.67 9.49 30.64
CA GLU A 219 -6.55 10.21 30.01
C GLU A 219 -5.73 9.31 29.10
N VAL A 220 -5.50 8.06 29.50
CA VAL A 220 -4.79 7.08 28.64
C VAL A 220 -5.61 6.74 27.39
N ARG A 221 -6.93 6.63 27.48
CA ARG A 221 -7.82 6.46 26.31
C ARG A 221 -7.81 7.68 25.38
N ASN A 222 -7.73 8.89 25.94
CA ASN A 222 -7.60 10.10 25.14
C ASN A 222 -6.24 10.19 24.45
N ALA A 223 -5.16 9.79 25.14
CA ALA A 223 -3.83 9.64 24.54
C ALA A 223 -3.82 8.61 23.41
N GLU A 224 -4.55 7.49 23.55
CA GLU A 224 -4.68 6.52 22.47
C GLU A 224 -5.32 7.11 21.21
N LYS A 225 -6.36 7.94 21.36
CA LYS A 225 -7.00 8.62 20.21
C LYS A 225 -6.01 9.54 19.51
N ARG A 226 -5.17 10.27 20.25
CA ARG A 226 -4.11 11.13 19.69
C ARG A 226 -3.03 10.28 18.99
N LEU A 227 -2.55 9.23 19.65
CA LEU A 227 -1.57 8.29 19.11
C LEU A 227 -2.05 7.65 17.80
N LYS A 228 -3.31 7.22 17.72
CA LYS A 228 -3.92 6.71 16.48
C LYS A 228 -3.88 7.74 15.35
N ARG A 229 -4.10 9.03 15.63
CA ARG A 229 -3.98 10.10 14.62
C ARG A 229 -2.54 10.31 14.17
N ILE A 230 -1.57 10.25 15.09
CA ILE A 230 -0.14 10.35 14.79
C ILE A 230 0.29 9.20 13.87
N ILE A 231 -0.05 7.96 14.23
CA ILE A 231 0.26 6.76 13.44
C ILE A 231 -0.39 6.84 12.05
N ASN A 232 -1.67 7.22 11.96
CA ASN A 232 -2.35 7.35 10.67
C ASN A 232 -1.73 8.46 9.81
N LYS A 233 -1.25 9.54 10.42
CA LYS A 233 -0.53 10.60 9.70
C LYS A 233 0.83 10.12 9.22
N ALA A 234 1.57 9.36 10.04
CA ALA A 234 2.84 8.73 9.66
C ALA A 234 2.66 7.83 8.43
N LYS A 235 1.66 6.95 8.46
CA LYS A 235 1.31 6.06 7.34
C LYS A 235 0.93 6.82 6.07
N ARG A 236 0.17 7.92 6.19
CA ARG A 236 -0.22 8.75 5.04
C ARG A 236 0.94 9.51 4.40
N LEU A 237 1.87 10.02 5.22
CA LEU A 237 3.07 10.70 4.72
C LEU A 237 4.00 9.73 4.01
N HIS A 238 4.04 8.48 4.46
CA HIS A 238 4.79 7.42 3.79
C HIS A 238 4.13 6.99 2.46
N ASN A 239 2.79 6.94 2.39
CA ASN A 239 2.06 6.54 1.19
C ASN A 239 1.84 7.68 0.17
N GLY A 240 2.45 8.85 0.36
CA GLY A 240 2.15 10.07 -0.41
C GLY A 240 3.36 10.93 -0.77
N GLY A 241 4.56 10.34 -0.83
CA GLY A 241 5.81 10.99 -1.27
C GLY A 241 6.29 10.45 -2.60
#